data_AF-A0A3P7PJ21-F1
#
_entry.id   AF-A0A3P7PJ21-F1
#
_cell.length_a   1.000
_cell.length_b   1.000
_cell.length_c   1.000
_cell.angle_alpha   90.00
_cell.angle_beta   90.00
_cell.angle_gamma   90.00
#
_symmetry.space_group_name_H-M   'P 1'
#
loop_
_entity.id
_entity.type
_entity.pdbx_description
1 polymer ?
#
loop_
_entity_poly.entity_id
_entity_poly.type
_entity_poly.pdbx_seq_one_letter_code
_entity_poly.pdbx_strand_id
1 'polypeptide(L)'
;MGVIKLKYNFNMTSLPCGIIANTILYYDDKRNYTKVLIPYREETDVTGLIPGVTYHFRVSADCIDRPASFTQDVAFTPKPYGMLIILQFIVLYFTGKMHCT
;
A
#
# COMPACT_ATOMS: atom_id res chain seq x y z
N MET A 1 14.45 12.24 -5.56
CA MET A 1 13.77 11.08 -4.95
C MET A 1 12.36 11.04 -5.48
N GLY A 2 11.80 9.89 -5.85
CA GLY A 2 10.42 9.73 -6.31
C GLY A 2 9.45 9.61 -5.13
N VAL A 3 8.19 9.97 -5.39
CA VAL A 3 7.07 9.79 -4.46
C VAL A 3 5.89 9.25 -5.23
N ILE A 4 5.15 8.37 -4.56
CA ILE A 4 3.89 7.84 -5.02
C ILE A 4 2.84 8.04 -3.93
N LYS A 5 1.59 8.20 -4.34
CA LYS A 5 0.44 8.13 -3.44
C LYS A 5 -0.24 6.79 -3.62
N LEU A 6 -0.26 6.00 -2.56
CA LEU A 6 -1.04 4.76 -2.51
C LEU A 6 -2.47 5.12 -2.11
N LYS A 7 -3.44 4.64 -2.88
CA LYS A 7 -4.87 4.68 -2.56
C LYS A 7 -5.37 3.25 -2.46
N TYR A 8 -6.17 2.96 -1.46
CA TYR A 8 -6.70 1.62 -1.25
C TYR A 8 -8.07 1.71 -0.60
N ASN A 9 -8.97 0.83 -1.05
CA ASN A 9 -10.37 0.87 -0.65
C ASN A 9 -10.73 -0.37 0.18
N PHE A 10 -11.28 -0.13 1.36
CA PHE A 10 -11.74 -1.18 2.27
C PHE A 10 -13.22 -1.54 2.09
N ASN A 11 -13.97 -0.97 1.14
CA ASN A 11 -15.42 -1.22 0.97
C ASN A 11 -15.80 -2.68 0.70
N MET A 12 -14.84 -3.57 0.40
CA MET A 12 -15.08 -5.02 0.33
C MET A 12 -15.11 -5.70 1.70
N THR A 13 -15.00 -4.94 2.80
CA THR A 13 -15.02 -5.44 4.17
C THR A 13 -16.40 -5.27 4.79
N SER A 14 -17.02 -6.38 5.18
CA SER A 14 -18.06 -6.34 6.22
C SER A 14 -17.30 -6.34 7.55
N LEU A 15 -17.07 -5.18 8.16
CA LEU A 15 -16.30 -5.05 9.40
C LEU A 15 -17.23 -4.92 10.62
N PRO A 16 -17.56 -6.00 11.33
CA PRO A 16 -18.00 -5.90 12.72
C PRO A 16 -16.87 -5.44 13.65
N CYS A 17 -15.59 -5.69 13.33
CA CYS A 17 -14.45 -5.10 14.02
C CYS A 17 -13.67 -4.14 13.12
N GLY A 18 -13.47 -2.91 13.58
CA GLY A 18 -12.84 -1.86 12.79
C GLY A 18 -11.37 -2.14 12.51
N ILE A 19 -10.92 -1.77 11.31
CA ILE A 19 -9.49 -1.72 10.98
C ILE A 19 -8.85 -0.64 11.84
N ILE A 20 -7.77 -0.97 12.54
CA ILE A 20 -7.07 -0.04 13.44
C ILE A 20 -5.80 0.56 12.81
N ALA A 21 -5.20 -0.19 11.88
CA ALA A 21 -3.95 0.19 11.25
C ALA A 21 -3.84 -0.40 9.84
N ASN A 22 -2.88 0.12 9.09
CA ASN A 22 -2.45 -0.44 7.83
C ASN A 22 -0.95 -0.67 7.86
N THR A 23 -0.52 -1.84 7.40
CA THR A 23 0.89 -2.06 7.11
C THR A 23 1.12 -1.89 5.61
N ILE A 24 1.96 -0.93 5.25
CA ILE A 24 2.51 -0.81 3.89
C ILE A 24 3.71 -1.74 3.80
N LEU A 25 3.70 -2.67 2.85
CA LEU A 25 4.81 -3.54 2.51
C LEU A 25 5.25 -3.22 1.09
N TYR A 26 6.52 -2.90 0.91
CA TYR A 26 7.09 -2.76 -0.43
C TYR A 26 8.50 -3.30 -0.54
N TYR A 27 8.87 -3.76 -1.74
CA TYR A 27 10.18 -4.35 -2.01
C TYR A 27 10.60 -4.11 -3.46
N ASP A 28 11.91 -4.04 -3.69
CA ASP A 28 12.49 -4.00 -5.03
C ASP A 28 12.64 -5.42 -5.63
N ASP A 29 13.09 -5.52 -6.89
CA ASP A 29 13.32 -6.82 -7.55
C ASP A 29 14.36 -7.71 -6.81
N LYS A 30 15.21 -7.10 -5.97
CA LYS A 30 16.18 -7.80 -5.12
C LYS A 30 15.57 -8.26 -3.79
N ARG A 31 14.28 -8.05 -3.60
CA ARG A 31 13.51 -8.37 -2.39
C ARG A 31 14.04 -7.65 -1.16
N ASN A 32 14.49 -6.40 -1.30
CA ASN A 32 14.79 -5.55 -0.16
C ASN A 32 13.48 -5.02 0.45
N TYR A 33 12.99 -5.71 1.49
CA TYR A 33 11.68 -5.43 2.08
C TYR A 33 11.69 -4.22 3.01
N THR A 34 10.72 -3.33 2.81
CA THR A 34 10.37 -2.28 3.76
C THR A 34 8.94 -2.48 4.24
N LYS A 35 8.74 -2.41 5.56
CA LYS A 35 7.46 -2.54 6.24
C LYS A 35 7.21 -1.29 7.07
N VAL A 36 6.07 -0.63 6.85
CA VAL A 36 5.70 0.60 7.56
C VAL A 36 4.30 0.43 8.13
N LEU A 37 4.19 0.47 9.46
CA LEU A 37 2.90 0.48 10.16
C LEU A 37 2.40 1.92 10.26
N ILE A 38 1.19 2.17 9.80
CA ILE A 38 0.52 3.47 9.88
C ILE A 38 -0.86 3.29 10.52
N PRO A 39 -1.41 4.34 11.18
CA PRO A 39 -2.81 4.33 11.59
C PRO A 39 -3.72 4.15 10.38
N TYR A 40 -4.95 3.68 10.62
CA TYR A 40 -5.95 3.49 9.57
C TYR A 40 -6.09 4.75 8.68
N ARG A 41 -5.88 4.55 7.38
CA ARG A 41 -6.03 5.58 6.32
C ARG A 41 -6.57 4.90 5.07
N GLU A 42 -7.16 5.66 4.15
CA GLU A 42 -7.53 5.16 2.80
C GLU A 42 -6.48 5.49 1.73
N GLU A 43 -5.54 6.36 2.09
CA GLU A 43 -4.44 6.76 1.24
C GLU A 43 -3.22 7.20 2.05
N THR A 44 -2.04 7.04 1.47
CA THR A 44 -0.78 7.45 2.07
C THR A 44 0.28 7.72 1.01
N ASP A 45 1.19 8.64 1.30
CA ASP A 45 2.33 8.91 0.44
C ASP A 45 3.51 8.00 0.84
N VAL A 46 4.18 7.42 -0.15
CA VAL A 46 5.45 6.71 0.02
C VAL A 46 6.53 7.54 -0.66
N THR A 47 7.55 7.90 0.11
CA THR A 47 8.60 8.81 -0.31
C THR A 47 9.98 8.16 -0.26
N GLY A 48 10.98 8.86 -0.81
CA GLY A 48 12.36 8.37 -0.82
C GLY A 48 12.62 7.24 -1.81
N LEU A 49 11.70 6.98 -2.74
CA LEU A 49 11.88 5.93 -3.74
C LEU A 49 12.92 6.34 -4.77
N ILE A 50 13.72 5.39 -5.24
CA ILE A 50 14.72 5.64 -6.29
C ILE A 50 13.99 5.61 -7.64
N PRO A 51 14.00 6.71 -8.42
CA PRO A 51 13.39 6.70 -9.74
C PRO A 51 14.01 5.65 -10.67
N GLY A 52 13.19 5.01 -11.50
CA GLY A 52 13.64 3.96 -12.43
C GLY A 52 13.84 2.57 -11.80
N VAL A 53 13.73 2.45 -10.47
CA VAL A 53 13.69 1.14 -9.80
C VAL A 53 12.24 0.65 -9.71
N THR A 54 12.00 -0.60 -10.08
CA THR A 54 10.68 -1.23 -9.92
C THR A 54 10.50 -1.67 -8.48
N TYR A 55 9.38 -1.29 -7.91
CA TYR A 55 8.95 -1.68 -6.58
C TYR A 55 7.61 -2.40 -6.65
N HIS A 56 7.45 -3.43 -5.83
CA HIS A 56 6.21 -4.15 -5.61
C HIS A 56 5.56 -3.65 -4.32
N PHE A 57 4.29 -3.26 -4.39
CA PHE A 57 3.53 -2.69 -3.28
C PHE A 57 2.38 -3.59 -2.86
N ARG A 58 2.23 -3.76 -1.55
CA ARG A 58 1.08 -4.41 -0.90
C ARG A 58 0.71 -3.62 0.35
N VAL A 59 -0.58 -3.54 0.64
CA VAL A 59 -1.09 -2.92 1.87
C VAL A 59 -1.89 -3.95 2.64
N SER A 60 -1.72 -3.97 3.96
CA SER A 60 -2.55 -4.78 4.84
C SER A 60 -3.65 -3.95 5.50
N ALA A 61 -4.79 -4.59 5.77
CA ALA A 61 -5.76 -4.16 6.74
C ALA A 61 -5.47 -4.89 8.06
N ASP A 62 -4.96 -4.17 9.06
CA ASP A 62 -4.68 -4.72 10.38
C ASP A 62 -5.91 -4.51 11.28
N CYS A 63 -6.60 -5.62 11.58
CA CYS A 63 -7.81 -5.67 12.41
C CYS A 63 -7.48 -6.08 13.85
N ILE A 64 -8.33 -5.71 14.81
CA ILE A 64 -8.26 -6.22 16.18
C ILE A 64 -8.48 -7.74 16.16
N ASP A 65 -7.61 -8.48 16.85
CA ASP A 65 -7.69 -9.92 17.10
C ASP A 65 -7.82 -10.84 15.87
N ARG A 66 -7.45 -10.33 14.69
CA ARG A 66 -7.59 -11.04 13.42
C ARG A 66 -6.31 -10.94 12.59
N PRO A 67 -5.96 -11.98 11.81
CA PRO A 67 -4.85 -11.89 10.87
C PRO A 67 -5.14 -10.83 9.81
N ALA A 68 -4.11 -10.05 9.49
CA ALA A 68 -4.22 -8.98 8.51
C ALA A 68 -4.52 -9.53 7.11
N SER A 69 -5.46 -8.91 6.40
CA SER A 69 -5.69 -9.18 4.99
C SER A 69 -4.82 -8.27 4.13
N PHE A 70 -4.35 -8.74 2.98
CA PHE A 70 -3.47 -7.97 2.10
C PHE A 70 -4.11 -7.67 0.75
N THR A 71 -3.69 -6.55 0.15
CA THR A 71 -3.99 -6.24 -1.25
C THR A 71 -3.28 -7.19 -2.20
N GLN A 72 -3.73 -7.16 -3.46
CA GLN A 72 -2.94 -7.61 -4.60
C GLN A 72 -1.58 -6.93 -4.61
N ASP A 73 -0.60 -7.64 -5.14
CA ASP A 73 0.71 -7.11 -5.42
C ASP A 73 0.66 -6.24 -6.68
N VAL A 74 1.15 -5.01 -6.59
CA VAL A 74 1.23 -4.09 -7.72
C VAL A 74 2.65 -3.61 -7.89
N ALA A 75 3.21 -3.90 -9.06
CA ALA A 75 4.51 -3.39 -9.47
C ALA A 75 4.40 -1.96 -10.02
N PHE A 76 5.32 -1.09 -9.62
CA PHE A 76 5.38 0.27 -10.09
C PHE A 76 6.81 0.81 -10.11
N THR A 77 7.12 1.60 -11.15
CA THR A 77 8.42 2.22 -11.34
C THR A 77 8.28 3.74 -11.21
N PRO A 78 8.73 4.35 -10.10
CA PRO A 78 8.63 5.78 -9.90
C PRO A 78 9.41 6.57 -10.93
N LYS A 79 8.86 7.69 -11.39
CA LYS A 79 9.56 8.62 -12.29
C LYS A 79 10.21 9.75 -11.48
N PRO A 80 11.27 10.39 -12.00
CA PRO A 80 11.83 11.56 -11.37
C PRO A 80 10.79 12.70 -11.35
N TYR A 81 10.67 13.40 -10.23
CA TYR A 81 9.78 14.56 -10.08
C TYR A 81 9.97 15.65 -11.15
N GLY A 82 11.17 15.76 -11.73
CA GLY A 82 11.48 16.75 -12.76
C GLY A 82 10.97 16.40 -14.16
N MET A 83 10.47 15.18 -14.39
CA MET A 83 10.06 14.75 -15.73
C MET A 83 8.60 15.09 -16.02
N LEU A 84 7.75 15.15 -14.99
CA LEU A 84 6.37 15.63 -15.00
C LEU A 84 6.02 15.95 -13.55
N ILE A 85 5.51 17.16 -13.26
CA ILE A 85 4.95 17.53 -11.94
C ILE A 85 3.60 16.83 -11.77
N ILE A 86 3.58 15.50 -11.89
CA ILE A 86 2.39 14.67 -11.74
C ILE A 86 2.64 13.79 -10.54
N LEU A 87 1.80 13.97 -9.52
CA LEU A 87 1.74 13.03 -8.41
C LEU A 87 1.34 11.66 -8.97
N GLN A 88 2.18 10.66 -8.75
CA GLN A 88 1.94 9.32 -9.25
C GLN A 88 1.05 8.58 -8.27
N PHE A 89 -0.10 8.07 -8.72
CA PHE A 89 -1.03 7.34 -7.86
C PHE A 89 -1.02 5.85 -8.20
N ILE A 90 -1.03 5.01 -7.18
CA ILE A 90 -1.27 3.57 -7.30
C ILE A 90 -2.55 3.27 -6.56
N VAL A 91 -3.49 2.58 -7.23
CA VAL A 91 -4.70 2.08 -6.59
C VAL A 91 -4.53 0.58 -6.33
N LEU A 92 -4.60 0.20 -5.06
CA LEU A 92 -4.48 -1.18 -4.61
C LEU A 92 -5.85 -1.72 -4.21
N TYR A 93 -6.12 -2.96 -4.62
CA TYR A 93 -7.38 -3.66 -4.33
C TYR A 93 -7.13 -4.91 -3.51
N PHE A 94 -8.06 -5.22 -2.61
CA PHE A 94 -7.99 -6.42 -1.79
C PHE A 94 -8.51 -7.66 -2.53
N THR A 95 -7.81 -8.78 -2.34
CA THR A 95 -8.25 -10.06 -2.90
C THR A 95 -9.26 -10.71 -1.96
N GLY A 96 -10.54 -10.62 -2.32
CA GLY A 96 -11.63 -11.30 -1.61
C GLY A 96 -12.29 -10.46 -0.51
N LYS A 97 -13.34 -11.03 0.10
CA LYS A 97 -14.01 -10.42 1.26
C LYS A 97 -13.07 -10.52 2.46
N MET A 98 -12.68 -9.37 3.01
CA MET A 98 -11.99 -9.38 4.31
C MET A 98 -13.04 -9.66 5.38
N HIS A 99 -12.86 -10.76 6.10
CA HIS A 99 -13.68 -11.10 7.26
C HIS A 99 -12.88 -10.79 8.52
N CYS A 100 -13.02 -9.58 9.03
CA CYS A 100 -12.70 -9.29 10.42
C CYS A 100 -13.98 -9.64 11.21
N THR A 101 -14.14 -10.90 11.63
CA THR A 101 -15.35 -11.40 12.31
C THR A 101 -15.23 -11.37 13.83
#